data_AF-A0A218PP14-F1
#
_entry.id   AF-A0A218PP14-F1
#
_cell.length_a   1.000
_cell.length_b   1.000
_cell.length_c   1.000
_cell.angle_alpha   90.00
_cell.angle_beta   90.00
_cell.angle_gamma   90.00
#
_symmetry.space_group_name_H-M   'P 1'
#
loop_
_entity.id
_entity.type
_entity.pdbx_description
1 polymer ?
#
loop_
_entity_poly.entity_id
_entity_poly.type
_entity_poly.pdbx_seq_one_letter_code
_entity_poly.pdbx_strand_id
1 'polypeptide(L)'
;MSDRLSSGRPASSLDAANNDTGRVAFCGPYVLSAITGFGISKIEDVIREGRELPPHRKPVVKGTYADEVESALAHFGYRMVLKETHLHRARKERPTLWTWMQKPRNAWAYYILAIHKGKEGHWILVKGVKMCDTFTEGKWTFVVDGPHRGCRIMEIFEVKKAHDA
;
A
#
# COMPACT_ATOMS: atom_id res chain seq x y z
N MET A 1 -14.32 28.87 -4.27
CA MET A 1 -14.08 27.82 -5.29
C MET A 1 -12.79 28.17 -6.02
N SER A 2 -11.70 27.48 -5.69
CA SER A 2 -10.46 27.51 -6.47
C SER A 2 -9.76 26.20 -6.17
N ASP A 3 -10.09 25.19 -6.97
CA ASP A 3 -9.35 23.94 -7.03
C ASP A 3 -7.91 24.27 -7.42
N ARG A 4 -7.00 24.16 -6.46
CA ARG A 4 -5.58 24.09 -6.76
C ARG A 4 -5.34 22.71 -7.37
N LEU A 5 -5.40 22.64 -8.70
CA LEU A 5 -4.67 21.65 -9.46
C LEU A 5 -3.20 21.72 -9.00
N SER A 6 -2.83 20.79 -8.13
CA SER A 6 -1.46 20.63 -7.66
C SER A 6 -0.61 20.21 -8.84
N SER A 7 0.01 21.19 -9.49
CA SER A 7 1.05 21.02 -10.51
C SER A 7 2.10 20.06 -9.97
N GLY A 8 2.29 18.94 -10.67
CA GLY A 8 3.12 17.82 -10.25
C GLY A 8 4.50 18.24 -9.77
N ARG A 9 4.73 18.13 -8.46
CA ARG A 9 6.08 17.89 -7.96
C ARG A 9 6.44 16.44 -8.29
N PRO A 10 7.68 16.16 -8.73
CA PRO A 10 8.16 14.79 -8.74
C PRO A 10 7.97 14.23 -7.33
N ALA A 11 7.44 13.01 -7.22
CA ALA A 11 7.08 12.37 -5.95
C ALA A 11 8.34 12.01 -5.14
N SER A 12 9.11 13.00 -4.69
CA SER A 12 10.20 12.83 -3.74
C SER A 12 9.71 12.90 -2.29
N SER A 13 8.47 13.32 -2.05
CA SER A 13 7.87 13.33 -0.72
C SER A 13 7.36 11.94 -0.35
N LEU A 14 7.73 11.52 0.85
CA LEU A 14 7.14 10.40 1.55
C LEU A 14 6.01 10.96 2.41
N ASP A 15 4.88 11.23 1.78
CA ASP A 15 3.71 11.77 2.46
C ASP A 15 3.13 10.71 3.39
N ALA A 16 2.95 11.07 4.66
CA ALA A 16 2.32 10.17 5.62
C ALA A 16 0.87 9.90 5.20
N ALA A 17 0.35 8.71 5.52
CA ALA A 17 -1.06 8.44 5.28
C ALA A 17 -1.93 9.42 6.08
N ASN A 18 -2.95 9.98 5.43
CA ASN A 18 -3.91 10.87 6.06
C ASN A 18 -5.11 10.05 6.58
N ASN A 19 -5.07 9.67 7.86
CA ASN A 19 -6.18 8.99 8.50
C ASN A 19 -7.18 9.98 9.10
N ASP A 20 -8.17 10.34 8.30
CA ASP A 20 -9.26 11.28 8.61
C ASP A 20 -10.51 10.60 9.21
N THR A 21 -10.45 9.29 9.48
CA THR A 21 -11.62 8.51 9.89
C THR A 21 -11.93 8.53 11.39
N GLY A 22 -11.04 9.10 12.21
CA GLY A 22 -11.16 9.10 13.68
C GLY A 22 -10.97 7.72 14.34
N ARG A 23 -10.57 6.69 13.57
CA ARG A 23 -10.30 5.32 14.06
C ARG A 23 -9.01 4.77 13.46
N VAL A 24 -8.52 3.65 13.99
CA VAL A 24 -7.45 2.90 13.32
C VAL A 24 -8.02 2.20 12.07
N ALA A 25 -7.46 2.50 10.90
CA ALA A 25 -7.83 1.86 9.64
C ALA A 25 -7.01 0.58 9.35
N PHE A 26 -7.46 -0.23 8.38
CA PHE A 26 -6.75 -1.43 7.96
C PHE A 26 -5.63 -1.11 6.95
N CYS A 27 -4.77 -2.10 6.69
CA CYS A 27 -3.50 -1.89 5.99
C CYS A 27 -3.66 -1.45 4.54
N GLY A 28 -4.66 -1.97 3.81
CA GLY A 28 -4.96 -1.54 2.44
C GLY A 28 -5.19 -0.03 2.34
N PRO A 29 -6.17 0.53 3.09
CA PRO A 29 -6.41 1.97 3.07
C PRO A 29 -5.21 2.83 3.49
N TYR A 30 -4.42 2.39 4.47
CA TYR A 30 -3.20 3.12 4.88
C TYR A 30 -2.16 3.22 3.74
N VAL A 31 -1.86 2.11 3.07
CA VAL A 31 -0.85 2.12 1.98
C VAL A 31 -1.33 2.93 0.78
N LEU A 32 -2.62 2.85 0.45
CA LEU A 32 -3.22 3.64 -0.63
C LEU A 32 -3.23 5.13 -0.33
N SER A 33 -3.58 5.52 0.90
CA SER A 33 -3.53 6.93 1.32
C SER A 33 -2.12 7.50 1.25
N ALA A 34 -1.09 6.76 1.68
CA ALA A 34 0.30 7.19 1.60
C ALA A 34 0.85 7.31 0.16
N ILE A 35 0.34 6.52 -0.79
CA ILE A 35 0.72 6.64 -2.22
C ILE A 35 0.00 7.83 -2.88
N THR A 36 -1.29 7.95 -2.62
CA THR A 36 -2.17 8.85 -3.39
C THR A 36 -2.29 10.25 -2.79
N GLY A 37 -2.00 10.39 -1.50
CA GLY A 37 -2.17 11.62 -0.72
C GLY A 37 -3.61 11.91 -0.28
N PHE A 38 -4.57 11.07 -0.67
CA PHE A 38 -5.97 11.23 -0.26
C PHE A 38 -6.22 10.67 1.15
N GLY A 39 -7.23 11.24 1.83
CA GLY A 39 -7.71 10.74 3.13
C GLY A 39 -8.22 9.31 3.04
N ILE A 40 -8.04 8.54 4.11
CA ILE A 40 -8.52 7.15 4.19
C ILE A 40 -10.02 7.05 3.94
N SER A 41 -10.83 8.02 4.37
CA SER A 41 -12.28 8.04 4.10
C SER A 41 -12.58 7.93 2.60
N LYS A 42 -11.90 8.74 1.77
CA LYS A 42 -12.03 8.74 0.31
C LYS A 42 -11.50 7.46 -0.33
N ILE A 43 -10.39 6.92 0.18
CA ILE A 43 -9.86 5.62 -0.27
C ILE A 43 -10.89 4.52 -0.04
N GLU A 44 -11.50 4.48 1.14
CA GLU A 44 -12.48 3.46 1.47
C GLU A 44 -13.76 3.58 0.63
N ASP A 45 -14.19 4.80 0.28
CA ASP A 45 -15.32 5.00 -0.64
C ASP A 45 -15.04 4.35 -2.00
N VAL A 46 -13.87 4.60 -2.59
CA VAL A 46 -13.48 4.00 -3.88
C VAL A 46 -13.44 2.48 -3.82
N ILE A 47 -12.89 1.90 -2.74
CA ILE A 47 -12.88 0.44 -2.58
C ILE A 47 -14.31 -0.10 -2.43
N ARG A 48 -15.18 0.59 -1.68
CA ARG A 48 -16.58 0.17 -1.50
C ARG A 48 -17.38 0.23 -2.80
N GLU A 49 -17.14 1.23 -3.65
CA GLU A 49 -17.76 1.35 -4.98
C GLU A 49 -17.47 0.10 -5.83
N GLY A 50 -16.24 -0.44 -5.75
CA GLY A 50 -15.86 -1.68 -6.43
C GLY A 50 -16.42 -2.97 -5.82
N ARG A 51 -16.93 -2.94 -4.57
CA ARG A 51 -17.50 -4.12 -3.87
C ARG A 51 -19.00 -4.33 -4.13
N GLU A 52 -19.64 -3.51 -4.94
CA GLU A 52 -21.09 -3.57 -5.27
C GLU A 52 -22.00 -3.71 -4.03
N LEU A 53 -21.68 -2.98 -2.96
CA LEU A 53 -22.42 -3.07 -1.70
C LEU A 53 -23.80 -2.39 -1.80
N PRO A 54 -24.81 -2.85 -1.04
CA PRO A 54 -26.10 -2.17 -0.96
C PRO A 54 -25.93 -0.69 -0.56
N PRO A 55 -26.67 0.27 -1.14
CA PRO A 55 -26.40 1.71 -0.96
C PRO A 55 -26.40 2.22 0.48
N HIS A 56 -27.10 1.54 1.38
CA HIS A 56 -27.21 1.88 2.80
C HIS A 56 -26.07 1.30 3.66
N ARG A 57 -25.23 0.42 3.11
CA ARG A 57 -24.12 -0.21 3.83
C ARG A 57 -22.81 0.49 3.52
N LYS A 58 -22.21 1.08 4.56
CA LYS A 58 -20.85 1.63 4.52
C LYS A 58 -19.95 0.94 5.54
N PRO A 59 -19.67 -0.38 5.37
CA PRO A 59 -18.80 -1.09 6.29
C PRO A 59 -17.38 -0.52 6.23
N VAL A 60 -16.65 -0.68 7.34
CA VAL A 60 -15.21 -0.46 7.37
C VAL A 60 -14.54 -1.41 6.38
N VAL A 61 -13.64 -0.88 5.56
CA VAL A 61 -12.89 -1.70 4.60
C VAL A 61 -11.84 -2.51 5.36
N LYS A 62 -12.13 -3.80 5.54
CA LYS A 62 -11.22 -4.82 6.07
C LYS A 62 -10.97 -5.87 4.99
N GLY A 63 -9.73 -6.38 4.94
CA GLY A 63 -9.32 -7.45 4.02
C GLY A 63 -9.43 -7.01 2.57
N THR A 64 -8.41 -6.34 2.06
CA THR A 64 -8.35 -5.98 0.63
C THR A 64 -7.55 -7.01 -0.15
N TYR A 65 -8.08 -7.42 -1.29
CA TYR A 65 -7.41 -8.26 -2.26
C TYR A 65 -6.57 -7.41 -3.24
N ALA A 66 -5.70 -8.07 -4.00
CA ALA A 66 -4.77 -7.39 -4.90
C ALA A 66 -5.51 -6.61 -6.02
N ASP A 67 -6.56 -7.19 -6.59
CA ASP A 67 -7.44 -6.56 -7.58
C ASP A 67 -8.14 -5.30 -7.03
N GLU A 68 -8.58 -5.31 -5.77
CA GLU A 68 -9.17 -4.14 -5.13
C GLU A 68 -8.15 -3.02 -4.92
N VAL A 69 -6.93 -3.38 -4.52
CA VAL A 69 -5.82 -2.42 -4.36
C VAL A 69 -5.41 -1.84 -5.71
N GLU A 70 -5.33 -2.67 -6.76
CA GLU A 70 -5.04 -2.25 -8.12
C GLU A 70 -6.10 -1.29 -8.67
N SER A 71 -7.38 -1.67 -8.54
CA SER A 71 -8.51 -0.87 -9.02
C SER A 71 -8.56 0.48 -8.31
N ALA A 72 -8.36 0.50 -6.99
CA ALA A 72 -8.28 1.75 -6.23
C ALA A 72 -7.10 2.62 -6.68
N LEU A 73 -5.91 2.04 -6.91
CA LEU A 73 -4.76 2.79 -7.44
C LEU A 73 -5.04 3.36 -8.83
N ALA A 74 -5.66 2.58 -9.71
CA ALA A 74 -6.03 3.00 -11.05
C ALA A 74 -6.99 4.19 -11.03
N HIS A 75 -7.98 4.20 -10.12
CA HIS A 75 -8.88 5.34 -9.90
C HIS A 75 -8.11 6.64 -9.61
N PHE A 76 -6.98 6.57 -8.90
CA PHE A 76 -6.14 7.72 -8.56
C PHE A 76 -4.98 7.96 -9.54
N GLY A 77 -5.00 7.34 -10.72
CA GLY A 77 -3.99 7.56 -11.76
C GLY A 77 -2.65 6.85 -11.50
N TYR A 78 -2.66 5.77 -10.73
CA TYR A 78 -1.51 4.90 -10.50
C TYR A 78 -1.69 3.54 -11.17
N ARG A 79 -0.59 2.96 -11.63
CA ARG A 79 -0.55 1.60 -12.16
C ARG A 79 0.16 0.69 -11.16
N MET A 80 -0.46 -0.44 -10.84
CA MET A 80 0.16 -1.51 -10.06
C MET A 80 0.57 -2.65 -10.99
N VAL A 81 1.75 -3.22 -10.80
CA VAL A 81 2.24 -4.35 -11.59
C VAL A 81 2.85 -5.40 -10.66
N LEU A 82 2.37 -6.64 -10.73
CA LEU A 82 2.98 -7.77 -10.04
C LEU A 82 4.40 -8.00 -10.59
N LYS A 83 5.40 -7.89 -9.72
CA LYS A 83 6.81 -8.11 -10.06
C LYS A 83 7.28 -9.52 -9.71
N GLU A 84 6.81 -10.04 -8.59
CA GLU A 84 7.25 -11.33 -8.08
C GLU A 84 6.16 -11.94 -7.18
N THR A 85 5.92 -13.24 -7.33
CA THR A 85 5.04 -14.02 -6.45
C THR A 85 5.78 -15.21 -5.87
N HIS A 86 5.61 -15.45 -4.58
CA HIS A 86 6.21 -16.54 -3.82
C HIS A 86 5.19 -17.51 -3.28
N LEU A 87 3.93 -17.41 -3.72
CA LEU A 87 2.85 -18.28 -3.28
C LEU A 87 3.12 -19.76 -3.63
N HIS A 88 3.91 -20.02 -4.69
CA HIS A 88 4.38 -21.34 -5.08
C HIS A 88 5.33 -22.01 -4.06
N ARG A 89 5.88 -21.25 -3.09
CA ARG A 89 6.81 -21.77 -2.07
C ARG A 89 6.12 -21.99 -0.74
N ALA A 90 6.63 -22.96 0.02
CA ALA A 90 6.26 -23.10 1.42
C ALA A 90 6.62 -21.83 2.19
N ARG A 91 5.80 -21.45 3.18
CA ARG A 91 5.93 -20.15 3.88
C ARG A 91 7.34 -19.88 4.42
N LYS A 92 8.04 -20.89 4.96
CA LYS A 92 9.38 -20.73 5.55
C LYS A 92 10.48 -20.47 4.51
N GLU A 93 10.25 -20.82 3.25
CA GLU A 93 11.19 -20.68 2.14
C GLU A 93 11.05 -19.35 1.39
N ARG A 94 9.96 -18.62 1.64
CA ARG A 94 9.73 -17.30 1.05
C ARG A 94 10.74 -16.29 1.60
N PRO A 95 11.19 -15.30 0.80
CA PRO A 95 12.08 -14.27 1.31
C PRO A 95 11.41 -13.49 2.44
N THR A 96 12.22 -13.07 3.40
CA THR A 96 11.78 -12.08 4.38
C THR A 96 11.82 -10.70 3.77
N LEU A 97 11.09 -9.75 4.35
CA LEU A 97 11.23 -8.33 4.01
C LEU A 97 12.70 -7.90 4.08
N TRP A 98 13.42 -8.27 5.14
CA TRP A 98 14.82 -7.89 5.29
C TRP A 98 15.73 -8.42 4.18
N THR A 99 15.59 -9.70 3.80
CA THR A 99 16.41 -10.28 2.72
C THR A 99 16.08 -9.65 1.38
N TRP A 100 14.80 -9.35 1.10
CA TRP A 100 14.43 -8.62 -0.11
C TRP A 100 15.02 -7.20 -0.14
N MET A 101 15.07 -6.52 1.02
CA MET A 101 15.66 -5.18 1.14
C MET A 101 17.16 -5.11 0.82
N GLN A 102 17.89 -6.24 0.86
CA GLN A 102 19.31 -6.30 0.49
C GLN A 102 19.54 -6.34 -1.03
N LYS A 103 18.49 -6.58 -1.82
CA LYS A 103 18.59 -6.64 -3.28
C LYS A 103 18.44 -5.24 -3.90
N PRO A 104 19.16 -4.93 -4.99
CA PRO A 104 18.93 -3.72 -5.78
C PRO A 104 17.46 -3.63 -6.24
N ARG A 105 16.89 -2.43 -6.19
CA ARG A 105 15.53 -2.12 -6.65
C ARG A 105 15.44 -0.65 -7.03
N ASN A 106 14.40 -0.26 -7.77
CA ASN A 106 14.19 1.13 -8.13
C ASN A 106 13.80 1.95 -6.89
N ALA A 107 14.69 2.81 -6.39
CA ALA A 107 14.43 3.60 -5.19
C ALA A 107 13.31 4.64 -5.35
N TRP A 108 12.96 4.99 -6.59
CA TRP A 108 11.93 5.99 -6.91
C TRP A 108 10.52 5.39 -7.01
N ALA A 109 10.42 4.09 -7.25
CA ALA A 109 9.14 3.39 -7.29
C ALA A 109 8.58 3.14 -5.89
N TYR A 110 7.26 3.12 -5.79
CA TYR A 110 6.58 2.53 -4.64
C TYR A 110 6.52 1.02 -4.83
N TYR A 111 6.67 0.27 -3.75
CA TYR A 111 6.44 -1.16 -3.71
C TYR A 111 5.39 -1.48 -2.66
N ILE A 112 4.26 -2.05 -3.08
CA ILE A 112 3.32 -2.68 -2.16
C ILE A 112 3.73 -4.14 -2.02
N LEU A 113 3.98 -4.60 -0.80
CA LEU A 113 4.25 -6.00 -0.52
C LEU A 113 3.09 -6.61 0.26
N ALA A 114 2.61 -7.76 -0.23
CA ALA A 114 1.77 -8.64 0.54
C ALA A 114 2.68 -9.51 1.42
N ILE A 115 2.52 -9.44 2.75
CA ILE A 115 3.33 -10.22 3.70
C ILE A 115 2.45 -11.09 4.60
N HIS A 116 3.04 -12.16 5.15
CA HIS A 116 2.43 -12.90 6.25
C HIS A 116 2.77 -12.26 7.59
N LYS A 117 1.75 -11.78 8.29
CA LYS A 117 1.82 -11.36 9.69
C LYS A 117 1.05 -12.36 10.55
N GLY A 118 1.75 -13.19 11.31
CA GLY A 118 1.10 -14.27 12.07
C GLY A 118 0.38 -15.26 11.14
N LYS A 119 -0.93 -15.46 11.29
CA LYS A 119 -1.75 -16.28 10.37
C LYS A 119 -2.45 -15.46 9.29
N GLU A 120 -2.30 -14.14 9.31
CA GLU A 120 -3.02 -13.22 8.43
C GLU A 120 -2.12 -12.68 7.32
N GLY A 121 -2.76 -12.20 6.24
CA GLY A 121 -2.12 -11.38 5.22
C GLY A 121 -2.11 -9.93 5.64
N HIS A 122 -1.08 -9.19 5.25
CA HIS A 122 -0.94 -7.78 5.58
C HIS A 122 -0.23 -7.02 4.46
N TRP A 123 -0.70 -5.82 4.15
CA TRP A 123 -0.09 -4.92 3.19
C TRP A 123 0.94 -4.02 3.87
N ILE A 124 2.11 -3.89 3.26
CA ILE A 124 3.08 -2.85 3.61
C ILE A 124 3.44 -2.05 2.37
N LEU A 125 3.65 -0.75 2.53
CA LEU A 125 4.23 0.09 1.51
C LEU A 125 5.72 0.25 1.79
N VAL A 126 6.55 0.14 0.75
CA VAL A 126 7.98 0.44 0.80
C VAL A 126 8.34 1.42 -0.30
N LYS A 127 9.19 2.38 0.01
CA LYS A 127 9.86 3.26 -0.97
C LYS A 127 11.27 3.56 -0.49
N GLY A 128 12.25 3.29 -1.35
CA GLY A 128 13.67 3.31 -0.97
C GLY A 128 13.96 2.36 0.20
N VAL A 129 14.35 2.92 1.35
CA VAL A 129 14.69 2.19 2.59
C VAL A 129 13.63 2.32 3.69
N LYS A 130 12.50 2.97 3.40
CA LYS A 130 11.44 3.26 4.35
C LYS A 130 10.18 2.47 4.05
N MET A 131 9.38 2.20 5.08
CA MET A 131 8.07 1.59 4.99
C MET A 131 7.00 2.43 5.69
N CYS A 132 5.75 2.22 5.30
CA CYS A 132 4.60 2.65 6.09
C CYS A 132 3.44 1.66 5.96
N ASP A 133 2.64 1.55 7.02
CA ASP A 133 1.44 0.71 7.08
C ASP A 133 0.57 1.10 8.31
N THR A 134 -0.41 0.27 8.65
CA THR A 134 -1.22 0.44 9.88
C THR A 134 -0.37 0.45 11.16
N PHE A 135 0.68 -0.39 11.26
CA PHE A 135 1.48 -0.51 12.48
C PHE A 135 2.42 0.67 12.70
N THR A 136 2.70 1.46 11.66
CA THR A 136 3.39 2.74 11.77
C THR A 136 2.43 3.93 11.79
N GLU A 137 1.11 3.69 11.88
CA GLU A 137 0.07 4.73 11.76
C GLU A 137 0.21 5.55 10.48
N GLY A 138 0.69 4.92 9.40
CA GLY A 138 0.94 5.60 8.13
C GLY A 138 2.16 6.50 8.10
N LYS A 139 2.96 6.57 9.16
CA LYS A 139 4.23 7.29 9.20
C LYS A 139 5.32 6.47 8.51
N TRP A 140 6.19 7.14 7.78
CA TRP A 140 7.33 6.50 7.12
C TRP A 140 8.46 6.24 8.11
N THR A 141 8.77 4.97 8.34
CA THR A 141 9.84 4.51 9.23
C THR A 141 10.90 3.75 8.44
N PHE A 142 12.13 3.69 8.94
CA PHE A 142 13.14 2.82 8.30
C PHE A 142 12.74 1.37 8.46
N VAL A 143 12.92 0.57 7.40
CA VAL A 143 12.56 -0.85 7.44
C VAL A 143 13.37 -1.62 8.50
N VAL A 144 14.58 -1.19 8.82
CA VAL A 144 15.43 -1.80 9.86
C VAL A 144 14.87 -1.62 11.28
N ASP A 145 14.06 -0.58 11.48
CA ASP A 145 13.38 -0.28 12.75
C ASP A 145 11.91 -0.72 12.74
N GLY A 146 11.43 -1.17 11.58
CA GLY A 146 10.04 -1.54 11.35
C GLY A 146 9.67 -2.94 11.89
N PRO A 147 8.39 -3.18 12.18
CA PRO A 147 7.93 -4.40 12.86
C PRO A 147 7.93 -5.66 11.97
N HIS A 148 8.25 -5.55 10.67
CA HIS A 148 8.00 -6.61 9.68
C HIS A 148 9.25 -7.22 9.06
N ARG A 149 10.45 -6.94 9.57
CA ARG A 149 11.73 -7.43 9.00
C ARG A 149 11.76 -8.92 8.73
N GLY A 150 11.24 -9.71 9.67
CA GLY A 150 11.17 -11.18 9.58
C GLY A 150 9.93 -11.73 8.87
N CYS A 151 8.97 -10.87 8.50
CA CYS A 151 7.76 -11.31 7.82
C CYS A 151 8.08 -11.83 6.42
N ARG A 152 7.37 -12.89 6.04
CA ARG A 152 7.56 -13.61 4.77
C ARG A 152 6.72 -12.94 3.70
N ILE A 153 7.35 -12.60 2.59
CA ILE A 153 6.68 -11.96 1.46
C ILE A 153 5.90 -13.02 0.69
N MET A 154 4.64 -12.69 0.38
CA MET A 154 3.79 -13.46 -0.53
C MET A 154 3.97 -12.95 -1.95
N GLU A 155 3.80 -11.64 -2.14
CA GLU A 155 3.81 -11.00 -3.46
C GLU A 155 4.39 -9.59 -3.36
N ILE A 156 4.98 -9.14 -4.47
CA ILE A 156 5.62 -7.83 -4.60
C ILE A 156 5.01 -7.13 -5.81
N PHE A 157 4.44 -5.96 -5.58
CA PHE A 157 3.85 -5.12 -6.60
C PHE A 157 4.63 -3.82 -6.71
N GLU A 158 5.03 -3.45 -7.93
CA GLU A 158 5.57 -2.13 -8.23
C GLU A 158 4.43 -1.18 -8.56
N VAL A 159 4.45 0.02 -7.99
CA VAL A 159 3.45 1.06 -8.21
C VAL A 159 4.11 2.33 -8.72
N LYS A 160 3.59 2.85 -9.83
CA LYS A 160 4.04 4.09 -10.49
C LYS A 160 2.84 4.93 -10.89
N LYS A 161 3.04 6.23 -11.12
CA LYS A 161 2.01 7.02 -11.80
C LYS A 161 1.79 6.46 -13.21
N ALA A 162 0.55 6.43 -13.65
CA ALA A 162 0.19 5.85 -14.94
C ALA A 162 0.85 6.56 -16.13
N HIS A 163 1.17 7.85 -16.00
CA HIS A 163 1.85 8.64 -17.02
C HIS A 163 3.38 8.50 -17.03
N ASP A 164 3.96 7.87 -16.00
CA ASP A 164 5.42 7.66 -15.86
C ASP A 164 5.82 6.19 -16.18
N ALA A 165 4.87 5.38 -16.66
CA ALA A 165 4.98 3.93 -16.79
C ALA A 165 5.34 3.47 -18.20
#